data_AF-A0A8J8STS7-F1
#
_entry.id   AF-A0A8J8STS7-F1
#
_cell.length_a   1.000
_cell.length_b   1.000
_cell.length_c   1.000
_cell.angle_alpha   90.00
_cell.angle_beta   90.00
_cell.angle_gamma   90.00
#
_symmetry.space_group_name_H-M   'P 1'
#
loop_
_entity.id
_entity.type
_entity.pdbx_description
1 polymer ?
#
loop_
_entity_poly.entity_id
_entity_poly.type
_entity_poly.pdbx_seq_one_letter_code
_entity_poly.pdbx_strand_id
1 'polypeptide(L)'
;MIRGVGGYGYKGGAAAVIYPEVPKRAPDAVLESTSTANQAFLYRLSGDLNPLHVDQDMAALGGFEKPIIHGLCSAGVTARMIYEKYCNGNPQGLTKFSTRFLSHVFPGETYVVEIWKDGNNLVFQTKTKERGKVAVRGFAELKEQPKL
;
A
#
# COMPACT_ATOMS: atom_id res chain seq x y z
N MET A 1 8.63 13.98 4.10
CA MET A 1 10.10 14.17 4.15
C MET A 1 10.61 14.09 2.73
N ILE A 2 11.36 15.10 2.28
CA ILE A 2 12.07 15.07 1.00
C ILE A 2 13.51 14.66 1.31
N ARG A 3 13.99 13.54 0.75
CA ARG A 3 15.37 13.07 1.02
C ARG A 3 16.38 14.11 0.51
N GLY A 4 17.46 14.31 1.25
CA GLY A 4 18.50 15.29 0.92
C GLY A 4 18.14 16.75 1.23
N VAL A 5 16.89 17.04 1.59
CA VAL A 5 16.44 18.40 1.94
C VAL A 5 16.01 18.41 3.42
N GLY A 6 16.86 18.96 4.28
CA GLY A 6 16.67 19.00 5.73
C GLY A 6 17.74 19.83 6.43
N GLY A 7 17.77 19.80 7.78
CA GLY A 7 18.78 20.51 8.59
C GLY A 7 18.36 21.88 9.13
N TYR A 8 17.16 22.36 8.80
CA TYR A 8 16.67 23.69 9.20
C TYR A 8 15.89 23.72 10.54
N GLY A 9 15.89 22.62 11.29
CA GLY A 9 15.08 22.44 12.51
C GLY A 9 13.59 22.21 12.23
N TYR A 10 12.87 21.63 13.19
CA TYR A 10 11.42 21.44 13.11
C TYR A 10 10.70 22.74 13.47
N LYS A 11 10.03 23.36 12.50
CA LYS A 11 9.28 24.62 12.71
C LYS A 11 7.80 24.44 13.09
N GLY A 12 7.38 23.22 13.43
CA GLY A 12 5.96 22.91 13.63
C GLY A 12 5.23 22.56 12.33
N GLY A 13 4.17 21.76 12.44
CA GLY A 13 3.35 21.26 11.33
C GLY A 13 2.19 20.39 11.84
N ALA A 14 1.32 19.94 10.93
CA ALA A 14 0.20 19.05 11.24
C ALA A 14 0.70 17.80 12.00
N ALA A 15 -0.09 17.33 12.98
CA ALA A 15 0.24 16.16 13.78
C ALA A 15 0.56 14.97 12.87
N ALA A 16 1.68 14.28 13.15
CA ALA A 16 2.05 13.10 12.39
C ALA A 16 0.98 12.02 12.54
N VAL A 17 0.60 11.40 11.42
CA VAL A 17 -0.23 10.19 11.48
C VAL A 17 0.55 9.11 12.21
N ILE A 18 0.01 8.64 13.33
CA ILE A 18 0.56 7.52 14.08
C ILE A 18 0.06 6.25 13.40
N TYR A 19 1.00 5.45 12.89
CA TYR A 19 0.69 4.14 12.33
C TYR A 19 0.86 3.10 13.43
N PRO A 20 -0.13 2.21 13.65
CA PRO A 20 0.01 1.13 14.62
C PRO A 20 1.15 0.20 14.22
N GLU A 21 1.82 -0.36 15.22
CA GLU A 21 2.81 -1.41 15.00
C GLU A 21 2.14 -2.70 14.51
N VAL A 22 2.85 -3.45 13.68
CA VAL A 22 2.36 -4.75 13.21
C VAL A 22 2.36 -5.72 14.39
N PRO A 23 1.23 -6.37 14.73
CA PRO A 23 1.16 -7.28 15.87
C PRO A 23 2.15 -8.44 15.75
N LYS A 24 2.80 -8.80 16.86
CA LYS A 24 3.75 -9.95 16.95
C LYS A 24 3.01 -11.29 17.11
N ARG A 25 1.98 -11.51 16.30
CA ARG A 25 1.18 -12.76 16.23
C ARG A 25 0.88 -13.09 14.77
N ALA A 26 0.42 -14.30 14.50
CA ALA A 26 -0.04 -14.68 13.16
C ALA A 26 -1.14 -13.72 12.66
N PRO A 27 -1.18 -13.40 11.35
CA PRO A 27 -2.27 -12.64 10.75
C PRO A 27 -3.61 -13.38 10.91
N ASP A 28 -4.70 -12.63 11.07
CA ASP A 28 -6.06 -13.18 11.07
C ASP A 28 -6.53 -13.53 9.65
N ALA A 29 -5.98 -12.85 8.65
CA ALA A 29 -6.18 -13.18 7.24
C ALA A 29 -4.92 -12.89 6.42
N VAL A 30 -4.71 -13.71 5.41
CA VAL A 30 -3.70 -13.51 4.37
C VAL A 30 -4.40 -13.61 3.03
N LEU A 31 -4.29 -12.56 2.22
CA LEU A 31 -4.90 -12.49 0.89
C LEU A 31 -3.81 -12.31 -0.16
N GLU A 32 -3.98 -12.91 -1.33
CA GLU A 32 -3.03 -12.77 -2.44
C GLU A 32 -3.70 -12.18 -3.68
N SER A 33 -2.97 -11.32 -4.41
CA SER A 33 -3.38 -10.83 -5.73
C SER A 33 -2.14 -10.57 -6.57
N THR A 34 -2.08 -11.14 -7.77
CA THR A 34 -0.99 -10.90 -8.71
C THR A 34 -1.30 -9.68 -9.57
N SER A 35 -0.35 -8.76 -9.68
CA SER A 35 -0.45 -7.63 -10.61
C SER A 35 -0.23 -8.09 -12.05
N THR A 36 -0.83 -7.40 -13.01
CA THR A 36 -0.53 -7.67 -14.42
C THR A 36 0.83 -7.07 -14.80
N ALA A 37 1.48 -7.59 -15.83
CA ALA A 37 2.70 -6.99 -16.38
C ALA A 37 2.48 -5.54 -16.88
N ASN A 38 1.23 -5.20 -17.24
CA ASN A 38 0.85 -3.87 -17.74
C ASN A 38 0.19 -2.99 -16.66
N GLN A 39 0.27 -3.37 -15.38
CA GLN A 39 -0.46 -2.69 -14.29
C GLN A 39 -0.15 -1.19 -14.22
N ALA A 40 1.13 -0.83 -14.35
CA ALA A 40 1.58 0.56 -14.30
C ALA A 40 1.10 1.38 -15.52
N PHE A 41 1.08 0.77 -16.71
CA PHE A 41 0.56 1.39 -17.93
C PHE A 41 -0.94 1.67 -17.85
N LEU A 42 -1.71 0.79 -17.20
CA LEU A 42 -3.13 1.01 -17.00
C LEU A 42 -3.37 2.08 -15.92
N TYR A 43 -2.72 1.96 -14.76
CA TYR A 43 -2.98 2.84 -13.62
C TYR A 43 -2.61 4.31 -13.90
N ARG A 44 -1.54 4.57 -14.66
CA ARG A 44 -1.16 5.96 -15.01
C ARG A 44 -2.25 6.73 -15.74
N LEU A 45 -3.17 6.04 -16.43
CA LEU A 45 -4.31 6.68 -17.09
C LEU A 45 -5.29 7.32 -16.10
N SER A 46 -5.17 7.01 -14.81
CA SER A 46 -5.90 7.66 -13.72
C SER A 46 -5.26 9.00 -13.26
N GLY A 47 -4.17 9.44 -13.87
CA GLY A 47 -3.65 10.82 -13.75
C GLY A 47 -2.18 10.95 -13.34
N ASP A 48 -1.56 9.90 -12.78
CA ASP A 48 -0.13 9.94 -12.45
C ASP A 48 0.72 9.44 -13.64
N LEU A 49 1.18 10.42 -14.43
CA LEU A 49 1.94 10.20 -15.65
C LEU A 49 3.46 10.12 -15.43
N ASN A 50 3.95 10.05 -14.19
CA ASN A 50 5.38 10.03 -13.89
C ASN A 50 6.11 8.92 -14.70
N PRO A 51 7.12 9.26 -15.52
CA PRO A 51 7.78 8.31 -16.41
C PRO A 51 8.52 7.20 -15.67
N LEU A 52 8.83 7.36 -14.37
CA LEU A 52 9.34 6.32 -13.47
C LEU A 52 8.58 4.99 -13.58
N HIS A 53 7.29 5.06 -13.91
CA HIS A 53 6.39 3.90 -13.96
C HIS A 53 6.34 3.18 -15.31
N VAL A 54 6.96 3.73 -16.36
CA VAL A 54 6.86 3.16 -17.73
C VAL A 54 8.15 3.20 -18.54
N ASP A 55 9.07 4.11 -18.20
CA ASP A 55 10.31 4.33 -18.94
C ASP A 55 11.50 3.74 -18.17
N GLN A 56 12.32 2.94 -18.86
CA GLN A 56 13.42 2.22 -18.24
C GLN A 56 14.54 3.14 -17.78
N ASP A 57 14.90 4.15 -18.58
CA ASP A 57 15.98 5.09 -18.28
C ASP A 57 15.57 5.96 -17.09
N MET A 58 14.31 6.41 -17.06
CA MET A 58 13.78 7.20 -15.95
C MET A 58 13.67 6.38 -14.66
N ALA A 59 13.34 5.09 -14.75
CA ALA A 59 13.38 4.19 -13.59
C ALA A 59 14.80 3.99 -13.07
N ALA A 60 15.78 3.82 -13.97
CA ALA A 60 17.19 3.68 -13.61
C ALA A 60 17.75 4.93 -12.91
N LEU A 61 17.37 6.14 -13.36
CA LEU A 61 17.70 7.39 -12.66
C LEU A 61 17.14 7.43 -11.22
N GLY A 62 16.00 6.79 -10.98
CA GLY A 62 15.40 6.61 -9.66
C GLY A 62 16.07 5.51 -8.81
N GLY A 63 17.07 4.81 -9.36
CA GLY A 63 17.76 3.71 -8.70
C GLY A 63 17.01 2.37 -8.75
N PHE A 64 16.10 2.19 -9.71
CA PHE A 64 15.36 0.95 -9.90
C PHE A 64 15.87 0.15 -11.10
N GLU A 65 15.85 -1.18 -11.00
CA GLU A 65 16.28 -2.06 -12.09
C GLU A 65 15.34 -2.04 -13.31
N LYS A 66 14.09 -1.65 -13.10
CA LYS A 66 13.03 -1.54 -14.11
C LYS A 66 11.88 -0.67 -13.58
N PRO A 67 10.92 -0.24 -14.43
CA PRO A 67 9.78 0.55 -13.99
C PRO A 67 8.97 -0.15 -12.88
N ILE A 68 8.51 0.66 -11.91
CA ILE A 68 7.77 0.19 -10.74
C ILE A 68 6.29 0.55 -10.83
N ILE A 69 5.44 -0.20 -10.13
CA ILE A 69 4.03 0.16 -9.94
C ILE A 69 3.94 1.40 -9.03
N HIS A 70 2.99 2.30 -9.33
CA HIS A 70 2.67 3.45 -8.49
C HIS A 70 2.35 3.02 -7.05
N GLY A 71 2.89 3.75 -6.06
CA GLY A 71 2.59 3.48 -4.65
C GLY A 71 1.08 3.50 -4.37
N LEU A 72 0.37 4.48 -4.94
CA LEU A 72 -1.09 4.58 -4.80
C LEU A 72 -1.84 3.42 -5.48
N CYS A 73 -1.29 2.81 -6.53
CA CYS A 73 -1.84 1.58 -7.11
C CYS A 73 -1.71 0.41 -6.13
N SER A 74 -0.55 0.25 -5.49
CA SER A 74 -0.33 -0.78 -4.45
C SER A 74 -1.25 -0.58 -3.25
N ALA A 75 -1.43 0.67 -2.81
CA ALA A 75 -2.40 1.02 -1.77
C ALA A 75 -3.84 0.69 -2.20
N GLY A 76 -4.23 1.02 -3.43
CA GLY A 76 -5.54 0.72 -3.99
C GLY A 76 -5.83 -0.77 -4.06
N VAL A 77 -4.87 -1.60 -4.49
CA VAL A 77 -5.00 -3.07 -4.48
C VAL A 77 -5.22 -3.59 -3.06
N THR A 78 -4.41 -3.10 -2.10
CA THR A 78 -4.54 -3.47 -0.68
C THR A 78 -5.91 -3.10 -0.12
N ALA A 79 -6.36 -1.87 -0.37
CA ALA A 79 -7.66 -1.38 0.06
C ALA A 79 -8.82 -2.16 -0.57
N ARG A 80 -8.74 -2.46 -1.88
CA ARG A 80 -9.72 -3.29 -2.58
C ARG A 80 -9.85 -4.68 -1.95
N MET A 81 -8.72 -5.34 -1.67
CA MET A 81 -8.74 -6.68 -1.08
C MET A 81 -9.33 -6.69 0.34
N ILE A 82 -9.02 -5.67 1.14
CA ILE A 82 -9.64 -5.48 2.46
C ILE A 82 -11.15 -5.24 2.33
N TYR A 83 -11.55 -4.37 1.40
CA TYR A 83 -12.95 -4.06 1.11
C TYR A 83 -13.73 -5.30 0.68
N GLU A 84 -13.22 -6.06 -0.29
CA GLU A 84 -13.85 -7.28 -0.78
C GLU A 84 -14.01 -8.33 0.33
N LYS A 85 -13.02 -8.42 1.23
CA LYS A 85 -13.04 -9.38 2.35
C LYS A 85 -14.03 -9.00 3.45
N TYR A 86 -14.16 -7.72 3.78
CA TYR A 86 -14.84 -7.29 5.02
C TYR A 86 -16.07 -6.40 4.83
N CYS A 87 -16.24 -5.77 3.67
CA CYS A 87 -17.32 -4.80 3.46
C CYS A 87 -18.55 -5.40 2.76
N ASN A 88 -18.51 -6.64 2.26
CA ASN A 88 -19.64 -7.33 1.63
C ASN A 88 -20.38 -6.48 0.57
N GLY A 89 -19.63 -5.69 -0.21
CA GLY A 89 -20.20 -4.81 -1.24
C GLY A 89 -20.84 -3.51 -0.71
N ASN A 90 -20.81 -3.24 0.60
CA ASN A 90 -21.23 -1.96 1.15
C ASN A 90 -20.18 -0.87 0.83
N PRO A 91 -20.47 0.10 -0.05
CA PRO A 91 -19.50 1.12 -0.45
C PRO A 91 -19.09 2.06 0.69
N GLN A 92 -19.85 2.11 1.78
CA GLN A 92 -19.53 2.87 2.99
C GLN A 92 -18.85 2.01 4.07
N GLY A 93 -18.55 0.74 3.77
CA GLY A 93 -18.03 -0.21 4.74
C GLY A 93 -16.59 0.07 5.17
N LEU A 94 -15.77 0.66 4.29
CA LEU A 94 -14.40 1.10 4.58
C LEU A 94 -14.41 2.60 4.82
N THR A 95 -14.34 3.04 6.08
CA THR A 95 -14.51 4.45 6.48
C THR A 95 -13.18 5.21 6.46
N LYS A 96 -12.08 4.50 6.70
CA LYS A 96 -10.73 5.07 6.67
C LYS A 96 -9.74 4.08 6.11
N PHE A 97 -8.79 4.58 5.33
CA PHE A 97 -7.63 3.83 4.88
C PHE A 97 -6.40 4.74 4.94
N SER A 98 -5.44 4.38 5.80
CA SER A 98 -4.21 5.15 5.97
C SER A 98 -3.02 4.22 5.80
N THR A 99 -2.06 4.63 4.97
CA THR A 99 -0.94 3.78 4.58
C THR A 99 0.37 4.55 4.53
N ARG A 100 1.46 3.83 4.76
CA ARG A 100 2.82 4.27 4.54
C ARG A 100 3.46 3.38 3.48
N PHE A 101 4.16 4.00 2.53
CA PHE A 101 4.97 3.31 1.53
C PHE A 101 6.37 3.01 2.10
N LEU A 102 6.82 1.77 1.99
CA LEU A 102 8.11 1.29 2.52
C LEU A 102 9.03 0.77 1.42
N SER A 103 8.47 0.18 0.37
CA SER A 103 9.20 -0.35 -0.79
C SER A 103 8.33 -0.28 -2.05
N HIS A 104 8.99 -0.36 -3.20
CA HIS A 104 8.39 -0.56 -4.51
C HIS A 104 7.85 -1.99 -4.74
N VAL A 105 6.95 -2.09 -5.72
CA VAL A 105 6.44 -3.33 -6.33
C VAL A 105 6.68 -3.24 -7.84
N PHE A 106 7.12 -4.33 -8.45
CA PHE A 106 7.27 -4.42 -9.90
C PHE A 106 6.00 -4.95 -10.56
N PRO A 107 5.71 -4.52 -11.81
CA PRO A 107 4.66 -5.16 -12.61
C PRO A 107 4.87 -6.67 -12.74
N GLY A 108 3.80 -7.44 -12.51
CA GLY A 108 3.82 -8.91 -12.49
C GLY A 108 4.02 -9.53 -11.10
N GLU A 109 4.45 -8.77 -10.09
CA GLU A 109 4.59 -9.31 -8.73
C GLU A 109 3.25 -9.56 -8.04
N THR A 110 3.29 -10.45 -7.05
CA THR A 110 2.16 -10.85 -6.23
C THR A 110 2.17 -10.11 -4.90
N TYR A 111 1.07 -9.40 -4.64
CA TYR A 111 0.78 -8.80 -3.34
C TYR A 111 0.34 -9.90 -2.37
N VAL A 112 0.94 -9.90 -1.18
CA VAL A 112 0.51 -10.71 -0.02
C VAL A 112 0.07 -9.74 1.06
N VAL A 113 -1.25 -9.60 1.25
CA VAL A 113 -1.87 -8.70 2.23
C VAL A 113 -2.12 -9.48 3.51
N GLU A 114 -1.33 -9.21 4.54
CA GLU A 114 -1.51 -9.75 5.88
C GLU A 114 -2.31 -8.76 6.73
N ILE A 115 -3.34 -9.25 7.43
CA ILE A 115 -4.33 -8.42 8.12
C ILE A 115 -4.50 -8.92 9.56
N TRP A 116 -4.52 -7.98 10.50
CA TRP A 116 -4.82 -8.21 11.91
C TRP A 116 -6.02 -7.35 12.32
N LYS A 117 -7.02 -7.98 12.93
CA LYS A 117 -8.22 -7.34 13.47
C LYS A 117 -7.92 -6.76 14.87
N ASP A 118 -8.42 -5.56 15.11
CA ASP A 118 -8.42 -4.85 16.40
C ASP A 118 -9.73 -4.04 16.53
N GLY A 119 -10.80 -4.72 16.97
CA GLY A 119 -12.16 -4.15 16.96
C GLY A 119 -12.63 -3.80 15.54
N ASN A 120 -12.98 -2.53 15.32
CA ASN A 120 -13.33 -2.00 13.98
C ASN A 120 -12.11 -1.65 13.13
N ASN A 121 -10.91 -1.67 13.72
CA ASN A 121 -9.68 -1.36 13.01
C ASN A 121 -9.05 -2.64 12.47
N LEU A 122 -8.42 -2.50 11.32
CA LEU A 122 -7.59 -3.52 10.70
C LEU A 122 -6.19 -2.95 10.57
N VAL A 123 -5.21 -3.57 11.23
CA VAL A 123 -3.80 -3.32 10.92
C VAL A 123 -3.44 -4.21 9.73
N PHE A 124 -2.70 -3.68 8.75
CA PHE A 124 -2.27 -4.46 7.60
C PHE A 124 -0.81 -4.21 7.24
N GLN A 125 -0.20 -5.21 6.62
CA GLN A 125 1.02 -5.04 5.82
C GLN A 125 0.90 -5.82 4.52
N THR A 126 1.40 -5.25 3.44
CA THR A 126 1.42 -5.91 2.13
C THR A 126 2.85 -6.12 1.71
N LYS A 127 3.19 -7.38 1.42
CA LYS A 127 4.49 -7.81 0.95
C LYS A 127 4.45 -8.17 -0.52
N THR A 128 5.60 -8.12 -1.19
CA THR A 128 5.78 -8.84 -2.45
C THR A 128 6.13 -10.29 -2.17
N LYS A 129 5.42 -11.23 -2.80
CA LYS A 129 5.65 -12.66 -2.60
C LYS A 129 7.05 -13.07 -3.06
N GLU A 130 7.47 -12.51 -4.19
CA GLU A 130 8.68 -12.87 -4.90
C GLU A 130 9.95 -12.38 -4.19
N ARG A 131 9.88 -11.26 -3.44
CA ARG A 131 11.04 -10.65 -2.77
C ARG A 131 10.91 -10.54 -1.25
N GLY A 132 9.74 -10.87 -0.68
CA GLY A 132 9.46 -10.73 0.74
C GLY A 132 9.51 -9.29 1.27
N LYS A 133 9.49 -8.27 0.40
CA LYS A 133 9.63 -6.86 0.80
C LYS A 133 8.28 -6.31 1.19
N VAL A 134 8.18 -5.67 2.35
CA VAL A 134 6.99 -4.90 2.75
C VAL A 134 6.89 -3.65 1.88
N ALA A 135 5.88 -3.60 1.01
CA ALA A 135 5.64 -2.48 0.10
C ALA A 135 4.81 -1.38 0.77
N VAL A 136 3.71 -1.77 1.42
CA VAL A 136 2.83 -0.87 2.18
C VAL A 136 2.48 -1.45 3.53
N ARG A 137 2.30 -0.58 4.53
CA ARG A 137 1.71 -0.94 5.82
C ARG A 137 0.82 0.18 6.32
N GLY A 138 -0.15 -0.15 7.15
CA GLY A 138 -1.03 0.87 7.70
C GLY A 138 -2.20 0.30 8.45
N PHE A 139 -3.28 1.07 8.46
CA PHE A 139 -4.53 0.64 9.06
C PHE A 139 -5.74 1.07 8.22
N ALA A 140 -6.79 0.28 8.35
CA ALA A 140 -8.11 0.54 7.82
C ALA A 140 -9.12 0.56 8.96
N GLU A 141 -10.17 1.36 8.82
CA GLU A 141 -11.30 1.39 9.75
C GLU A 141 -12.55 0.94 8.99
N LEU A 142 -13.29 0.03 9.61
CA LEU A 142 -14.56 -0.46 9.08
C LEU A 142 -15.73 0.22 9.79
N LYS A 143 -16.83 0.41 9.05
CA LYS A 143 -18.09 0.93 9.62
C LYS A 143 -18.68 0.01 10.68
N GLU A 144 -18.54 -1.31 10.48
CA GLU A 144 -19.02 -2.35 11.37
C GLU A 144 -17.91 -3.35 11.68
N GLN A 145 -18.00 -4.05 12.82
CA GLN A 145 -17.01 -5.05 13.18
C GLN A 145 -16.96 -6.18 12.14
N PRO A 146 -15.74 -6.58 11.72
CA PRO A 146 -15.58 -7.65 10.74
C PRO A 146 -16.01 -8.98 11.36
N LYS A 147 -17.08 -9.59 10.82
CA LYS A 147 -17.51 -10.95 11.20
C LYS A 147 -16.38 -11.96 10.95
N LEU A 148 -16.31 -13.00 11.79
CA LEU A 148 -15.34 -14.09 11.69
C LEU A 148 -15.60 -14.93 10.43
#